data_AF-A0A963QN23-F1
#
_entry.id   AF-A0A963QN23-F1
#
_cell.length_a   1.000
_cell.length_b   1.000
_cell.length_c   1.000
_cell.angle_alpha   90.00
_cell.angle_beta   90.00
_cell.angle_gamma   90.00
#
_symmetry.space_group_name_H-M   'P 1'
#
loop_
_entity.id
_entity.type
_entity.pdbx_description
1 polymer ?
#
loop_
_entity_poly.entity_id
_entity_poly.type
_entity_poly.pdbx_seq_one_letter_code
_entity_poly.pdbx_strand_id
1 'polypeptide(L)' 'MRRYFYLIDGDGNELPGSRRYLDHCRDWRDVLAVENGLRAVMGEDCELRDSALDESRVR' A
#
# COMPACT_ATOMS: atom_id res chain seq x y z
N MET A 1 14.94 -1.63 -0.33
CA MET A 1 13.89 -2.17 -1.21
C MET A 1 13.13 -1.00 -1.85
N ARG A 2 12.41 -1.20 -2.95
CA ARG A 2 11.54 -0.16 -3.53
C ARG A 2 10.27 -0.05 -2.67
N ARG A 3 9.89 1.15 -2.24
CA ARG A 3 8.71 1.36 -1.37
C ARG A 3 7.43 1.29 -2.20
N TYR A 4 6.45 0.54 -1.73
CA TYR A 4 5.14 0.45 -2.38
C TYR A 4 4.01 0.33 -1.36
N PHE A 5 2.84 0.76 -1.79
CA PHE A 5 1.58 0.44 -1.12
C PHE A 5 0.95 -0.79 -1.74
N TYR A 6 0.24 -1.57 -0.93
CA TYR A 6 -0.53 -2.74 -1.37
C TYR A 6 -1.73 -2.94 -0.45
N LEU A 7 -2.74 -3.65 -0.94
CA LEU A 7 -3.89 -4.03 -0.14
C LEU A 7 -3.74 -5.47 0.31
N ILE A 8 -4.14 -5.76 1.55
CA ILE A 8 -4.33 -7.12 2.06
C ILE A 8 -5.81 -7.38 2.31
N ASP A 9 -6.25 -8.63 2.18
CA ASP A 9 -7.58 -9.07 2.60
C ASP A 9 -7.64 -9.38 4.11
N GLY A 10 -8.81 -9.77 4.59
CA GLY A 10 -9.06 -10.12 6.00
C GLY A 10 -8.28 -11.36 6.47
N ASP A 11 -7.83 -12.21 5.54
CA ASP A 11 -6.95 -13.35 5.81
C ASP A 11 -5.46 -12.95 5.83
N GLY A 12 -5.15 -11.69 5.53
CA GLY A 12 -3.79 -11.14 5.49
C GLY A 12 -3.05 -11.41 4.18
N ASN A 13 -3.73 -11.88 3.13
CA ASN A 13 -3.13 -12.10 1.83
C ASN A 13 -3.13 -10.83 1.00
N GLU A 14 -2.05 -10.57 0.28
CA GLU A 14 -1.98 -9.44 -0.64
C GLU A 14 -2.97 -9.63 -1.81
N LEU A 15 -3.77 -8.59 -2.06
CA LEU A 15 -4.68 -8.55 -3.20
C LEU A 15 -3.89 -8.43 -4.52
N PRO A 16 -4.11 -9.33 -5.50
CA PRO A 16 -3.43 -9.29 -6.79
C PRO A 16 -3.65 -7.95 -7.52
N GLY A 17 -2.57 -7.33 -7.99
CA GLY A 17 -2.63 -6.07 -8.76
C GLY A 17 -2.86 -4.81 -7.92
N SER A 18 -2.92 -4.92 -6.59
CA SER A 18 -3.05 -3.76 -5.69
C SER A 18 -1.76 -2.97 -5.53
N ARG A 19 -0.58 -3.54 -5.85
CA ARG A 19 0.72 -2.88 -5.68
C ARG A 19 0.80 -1.54 -6.42
N ARG A 20 1.18 -0.49 -5.71
CA ARG A 20 1.51 0.82 -6.27
C ARG A 20 2.86 1.27 -5.76
N TYR A 21 3.82 1.33 -6.67
CA TYR A 21 5.18 1.76 -6.38
C TYR A 21 5.25 3.27 -6.16
N LEU A 22 5.96 3.67 -5.11
CA LEU A 22 6.12 5.07 -4.73
C LEU A 22 7.42 5.68 -5.27
N ASP A 23 8.22 4.94 -6.05
CA ASP A 23 9.51 5.40 -6.60
C ASP A 23 9.37 6.65 -7.50
N HIS A 24 8.17 6.91 -8.03
CA HIS A 24 7.87 8.06 -8.86
C HIS A 24 7.26 9.25 -8.10
N CYS A 25 6.92 9.08 -6.81
CA CYS A 25 6.36 10.13 -5.97
C CYS A 25 7.46 11.11 -5.56
N ARG A 26 7.28 12.39 -5.85
CA ARG A 26 8.27 13.45 -5.58
C ARG A 26 8.07 14.08 -4.21
N ASP A 27 6.84 14.09 -3.73
CA ASP A 27 6.46 14.68 -2.46
C ASP A 27 5.29 13.94 -1.80
N TRP A 28 4.93 14.36 -0.59
CA TRP A 28 3.91 13.71 0.21
C TRP A 28 2.52 13.73 -0.44
N ARG A 29 2.23 14.68 -1.34
CA ARG A 29 0.93 14.75 -2.03
C ARG A 29 0.78 13.63 -3.04
N ASP A 30 1.86 13.29 -3.76
CA ASP A 30 1.86 12.14 -4.68
C ASP A 30 1.61 10.85 -3.91
N VAL A 31 2.25 10.69 -2.75
CA VAL A 31 2.03 9.53 -1.87
C VAL A 31 0.57 9.47 -1.39
N LEU A 32 0.02 10.61 -0.95
CA LEU A 32 -1.37 10.71 -0.49
C LEU A 32 -2.37 10.40 -1.62
N ALA A 33 -2.06 10.79 -2.86
CA ALA A 33 -2.90 10.50 -4.01
C ALA A 33 -2.95 9.00 -4.31
N VAL A 34 -1.81 8.32 -4.24
CA VAL A 34 -1.74 6.85 -4.39
C VAL A 34 -2.50 6.15 -3.26
N GLU A 35 -2.30 6.57 -2.02
CA GLU A 35 -3.02 6.04 -0.85
C GLU A 35 -4.53 6.20 -1.02
N ASN A 36 -5.00 7.41 -1.34
CA ASN A 36 -6.43 7.66 -1.53
C ASN A 36 -7.01 6.87 -2.70
N GLY A 37 -6.25 6.69 -3.78
CA GLY A 37 -6.67 5.87 -4.92
C GLY A 37 -6.88 4.41 -4.53
N LEU A 38 -6.00 3.85 -3.68
CA LEU A 38 -6.16 2.50 -3.15
C LEU A 38 -7.32 2.40 -2.16
N ARG A 39 -7.46 3.34 -1.23
CA ARG A 39 -8.59 3.40 -0.28
C ARG A 39 -9.94 3.51 -0.98
N ALA A 40 -10.01 4.19 -2.13
CA ALA A 40 -11.25 4.35 -2.89
C ALA A 40 -11.74 3.06 -3.57
N VAL A 41 -10.82 2.13 -3.87
CA VAL A 41 -11.14 0.82 -4.48
C VAL A 41 -11.04 -0.33 -3.49
N MET A 42 -10.73 -0.02 -2.23
CA MET A 42 -10.58 -0.99 -1.15
C MET A 42 -11.95 -1.59 -0.81
N GLY A 43 -12.03 -2.92 -0.80
CA GLY A 43 -13.24 -3.64 -0.41
C GLY A 43 -13.44 -3.66 1.11
N GLU A 44 -14.60 -4.18 1.53
CA GLU A 44 -14.83 -4.54 2.93
C GLU A 44 -13.76 -5.56 3.39
N ASP A 45 -13.33 -5.47 4.66
CA ASP A 45 -12.26 -6.29 5.26
C ASP A 45 -10.86 -6.18 4.63
N CYS A 46 -10.63 -5.22 3.73
CA CYS A 46 -9.29 -4.98 3.19
C CYS A 46 -8.53 -3.92 4.00
N GLU A 47 -7.20 -4.07 4.08
CA GLU A 47 -6.31 -3.12 4.76
C GLU A 47 -5.21 -2.62 3.81
N LEU A 48 -4.92 -1.32 3.87
CA LEU A 48 -3.80 -0.72 3.16
C LEU A 48 -2.50 -0.88 3.94
N ARG A 49 -1.46 -1.39 3.29
CA ARG A 49 -0.12 -1.59 3.86
C ARG A 49 0.95 -0.81 3.12
N ASP A 50 1.98 -0.44 3.88
CA ASP A 50 3.21 0.20 3.40
C ASP A 50 4.39 -0.75 3.59
N SER A 51 5.06 -1.11 2.49
CA SER A 51 6.20 -2.01 2.52
C SER A 51 7.31 -1.53 3.46
N ALA A 52 7.51 -0.21 3.59
CA ALA A 52 8.56 0.34 4.47
C ALA A 52 8.25 0.15 5.96
N LEU A 53 6.97 0.16 6.34
CA LEU A 53 6.55 -0.10 7.73
C LEU A 53 6.49 -1.59 8.01
N ASP A 54 6.11 -2.39 7.03
CA ASP A 54 6.05 -3.86 7.16
C ASP A 54 7.45 -4.47 7.36
N GLU A 55 8.45 -4.01 6.59
CA GLU A 55 9.86 -4.41 6.76
C GLU A 55 10.44 -4.07 8.15
N SER A 56 9.92 -3.02 8.81
CA SER A 56 10.38 -2.60 10.14
C SER A 56 9.88 -3.50 11.27
N ARG A 57 8.82 -4.29 11.03
CA ARG A 57 8.20 -5.19 12.02
C ARG A 57 8.88 -6.56 12.12
N VAL A 58 9.86 -6.82 11.25
CA VAL A 58 10.60 -8.10 11.13
C VAL A 58 12.01 -8.00 11.76
N ARG A 59 12.28 -7.01 12.61
CA ARG A 59 13.54 -6.89 13.36
C ARG A 59 13.38 -7.13 14.86
#